data_AF-A0A523HQG0-F1
#
_entry.id   AF-A0A523HQG0-F1
#
_cell.length_a   1.000
_cell.length_b   1.000
_cell.length_c   1.000
_cell.angle_alpha   90.00
_cell.angle_beta   90.00
_cell.angle_gamma   90.00
#
_symmetry.space_group_name_H-M   'P 1'
#
loop_
_entity.id
_entity.type
_entity.pdbx_description
1 polymer ?
#
loop_
_entity_poly.entity_id
_entity_poly.type
_entity_poly.pdbx_seq_one_letter_code
_entity_poly.pdbx_strand_id
1 'polypeptide(L)'
;MESLFDIDNEELLTIKAASTWASEYLTKDVTESNISYLIQYGKIRKVSGNGSTCVKMDELKRYYDSFHGKREVDWKNQLGEDLNWRLSFDYLREADTTKHVHRLHPYKGKFIPQLVGYFIDEHTDESKKQVYFKPGDIILDPFCGSGTTLVQANELGIHAIGLDVSEFNSVISNAKINKYDFWDLDQQIKKTTHALQQFVSDSHAIEFEEKLLAELYMFNTKHFPSPDIKFRFQDGEIDERKYGRENVNKFMPIYESLINEFNICLSQEAKKSFLDKWYFPSVREEIDFVFKQIKKVENPRTKTILVIILSRTIRSCRATTHSDLA
;
A
#
# COMPACT_ATOMS: atom_id res chain seq x y z
N MET A 1 -28.67 44.88 -2.52
CA MET A 1 -29.63 43.79 -2.26
C MET A 1 -29.78 43.08 -3.59
N GLU A 2 -29.38 41.79 -3.61
CA GLU A 2 -29.44 40.83 -4.74
C GLU A 2 -28.56 41.16 -5.95
N SER A 3 -27.81 40.26 -6.59
CA SER A 3 -27.41 38.86 -6.40
C SER A 3 -26.45 38.60 -7.58
N LEU A 4 -25.13 38.57 -7.34
CA LEU A 4 -24.14 38.11 -8.32
C LEU A 4 -23.70 36.70 -7.89
N PHE A 5 -24.51 35.72 -8.23
CA PHE A 5 -24.12 34.31 -8.22
C PHE A 5 -24.42 33.72 -9.60
N ASP A 6 -23.54 32.78 -9.98
CA ASP A 6 -23.54 31.93 -11.17
C ASP A 6 -23.00 32.53 -12.48
N ILE A 7 -21.66 32.58 -12.55
CA ILE A 7 -20.94 32.30 -13.80
C ILE A 7 -20.44 30.85 -13.67
N ASP A 8 -21.19 29.92 -14.26
CA ASP A 8 -20.77 28.54 -14.54
C ASP A 8 -19.47 28.56 -15.37
N ASN A 9 -18.32 28.31 -14.74
CA ASN A 9 -17.07 28.05 -15.45
C ASN A 9 -16.99 26.54 -15.73
N GLU A 10 -17.67 26.08 -16.78
CA GLU A 10 -17.51 24.72 -17.31
C GLU A 10 -16.15 24.52 -18.02
N GLU A 11 -15.04 24.86 -17.35
CA GLU A 11 -13.71 24.63 -17.90
C GLU A 11 -13.37 23.14 -17.83
N LEU A 12 -13.28 22.51 -19.00
CA LEU A 12 -12.87 21.11 -19.15
C LEU A 12 -11.36 21.02 -19.29
N LEU A 13 -10.72 20.34 -18.34
CA LEU A 13 -9.28 20.11 -18.35
C LEU A 13 -8.99 18.70 -18.85
N THR A 14 -8.04 18.56 -19.77
CA THR A 14 -7.44 17.25 -20.08
C THR A 14 -6.76 16.68 -18.84
N ILE A 15 -6.50 15.37 -18.78
CA ILE A 15 -5.81 14.73 -17.63
C ILE A 15 -4.49 15.46 -17.30
N LYS A 16 -3.71 15.83 -18.32
CA LYS A 16 -2.45 16.56 -18.15
C LYS A 16 -2.66 17.99 -17.64
N ALA A 17 -3.61 18.73 -18.19
CA ALA A 17 -3.91 20.08 -17.73
C ALA A 17 -4.45 20.07 -16.28
N ALA A 18 -5.27 19.09 -15.95
CA ALA A 18 -5.80 18.86 -14.62
C ALA A 18 -4.70 18.53 -13.61
N SER A 19 -3.69 17.73 -13.99
CA SER A 19 -2.58 17.40 -13.09
C SER A 19 -1.66 18.61 -12.87
N THR A 20 -1.39 19.41 -13.91
CA THR A 20 -0.64 20.67 -13.77
C THR A 20 -1.39 21.67 -12.88
N TRP A 21 -2.67 21.92 -13.18
CA TRP A 21 -3.51 22.81 -12.38
C TRP A 21 -3.58 22.38 -10.91
N ALA A 22 -3.83 21.08 -10.65
CA ALA A 22 -3.92 20.57 -9.29
C ALA A 22 -2.57 20.68 -8.56
N SER A 23 -1.45 20.53 -9.28
CA SER A 23 -0.13 20.66 -8.67
C SER A 23 0.16 22.09 -8.22
N GLU A 24 -0.20 23.07 -9.05
CA GLU A 24 -0.11 24.49 -8.74
C GLU A 24 -1.07 24.88 -7.62
N TYR A 25 -2.31 24.41 -7.69
CA TYR A 25 -3.37 24.71 -6.72
C TYR A 25 -3.04 24.22 -5.30
N LEU A 26 -2.42 23.03 -5.19
CA LEU A 26 -2.10 22.42 -3.91
C LEU A 26 -0.66 22.71 -3.47
N THR A 27 0.18 23.28 -4.33
CA THR A 27 1.64 23.35 -4.11
C THR A 27 2.24 21.96 -3.78
N LYS A 28 1.72 20.90 -4.42
CA LYS A 28 2.15 19.50 -4.26
C LYS A 28 2.20 18.82 -5.63
N ASP A 29 3.08 17.85 -5.83
CA ASP A 29 3.16 17.11 -7.10
C ASP A 29 1.94 16.18 -7.29
N VAL A 30 1.04 16.55 -8.21
CA VAL A 30 -0.11 15.76 -8.65
C VAL A 30 0.16 15.23 -10.05
N THR A 31 0.23 13.92 -10.20
CA THR A 31 0.53 13.26 -11.47
C THR A 31 -0.74 12.98 -12.29
N GLU A 32 -0.59 12.75 -13.60
CA GLU A 32 -1.68 12.28 -14.47
C GLU A 32 -2.34 10.99 -13.96
N SER A 33 -1.56 10.11 -13.32
CA SER A 33 -2.05 8.89 -12.66
C SER A 33 -2.96 9.20 -11.47
N ASN A 34 -2.70 10.28 -10.72
CA ASN A 34 -3.59 10.71 -9.63
C ASN A 34 -4.94 11.15 -10.18
N ILE A 35 -4.96 11.96 -11.24
CA ILE A 35 -6.20 12.39 -11.89
C ILE A 35 -6.97 11.18 -12.46
N SER A 36 -6.25 10.27 -13.14
CA SER A 36 -6.84 9.03 -13.68
C SER A 36 -7.43 8.15 -12.57
N TYR A 37 -6.76 8.06 -11.42
CA TYR A 37 -7.26 7.37 -10.24
C TYR A 37 -8.57 8.00 -9.74
N LEU A 38 -8.64 9.33 -9.63
CA LEU A 38 -9.89 10.00 -9.20
C LEU A 38 -11.06 9.65 -10.12
N ILE A 39 -10.84 9.63 -11.44
CA ILE A 39 -11.85 9.23 -12.42
C ILE A 39 -12.24 7.76 -12.23
N GLN A 40 -11.24 6.86 -12.18
CA GLN A 40 -11.46 5.42 -12.07
C GLN A 40 -12.25 5.04 -10.81
N TYR A 41 -12.01 5.74 -9.71
CA TYR A 41 -12.68 5.53 -8.43
C TYR A 41 -13.95 6.38 -8.25
N GLY A 42 -14.40 7.06 -9.31
CA GLY A 42 -15.63 7.85 -9.31
C GLY A 42 -15.60 9.01 -8.32
N LYS A 43 -14.41 9.57 -8.03
CA LYS A 43 -14.25 10.76 -7.19
C LYS A 43 -14.51 12.04 -7.97
N ILE A 44 -14.27 12.01 -9.27
CA ILE A 44 -14.59 13.06 -10.23
C ILE A 44 -15.13 12.42 -11.52
N ARG A 45 -15.98 13.12 -12.28
CA ARG A 45 -16.59 12.60 -13.50
C ARG A 45 -15.66 12.69 -14.69
N LYS A 46 -15.72 11.64 -15.52
CA LYS A 46 -15.10 11.62 -16.85
C LYS A 46 -15.99 12.39 -17.82
N VAL A 47 -15.43 13.36 -18.52
CA VAL A 47 -16.08 14.05 -19.65
C VAL A 47 -15.28 13.75 -20.91
N SER A 48 -15.95 13.40 -22.01
CA SER A 48 -15.28 13.21 -23.30
C SER A 48 -15.26 14.54 -24.04
N GLY A 49 -14.08 15.16 -24.16
CA GLY A 49 -13.89 16.42 -24.90
C GLY A 49 -13.03 16.19 -26.13
N ASN A 50 -13.57 16.42 -27.33
CA ASN A 50 -12.86 16.37 -28.62
C ASN A 50 -11.92 15.14 -28.80
N GLY A 51 -12.39 13.94 -28.45
CA GLY A 51 -11.62 12.70 -28.59
C GLY A 51 -10.59 12.43 -27.48
N SER A 52 -10.51 13.31 -26.47
CA SER A 52 -9.64 13.17 -25.30
C SER A 52 -10.46 13.05 -24.00
N THR A 53 -9.87 12.42 -22.99
CA THR A 53 -10.49 12.32 -21.65
C THR A 53 -10.24 13.61 -20.88
N CYS A 54 -11.32 14.25 -20.42
CA CYS A 54 -11.32 15.49 -19.67
C CYS A 54 -12.06 15.35 -18.33
N VAL A 55 -11.87 16.31 -17.45
CA VAL A 55 -12.56 16.47 -16.16
C VAL A 55 -13.02 17.92 -15.99
N LYS A 56 -14.09 18.16 -15.24
CA LYS A 56 -14.55 19.52 -14.92
C LYS A 56 -13.64 20.12 -13.84
N MET A 57 -13.09 21.32 -14.09
CA MET A 57 -12.23 22.01 -13.13
C MET A 57 -12.93 22.22 -11.77
N ASP A 58 -14.19 22.65 -11.77
CA ASP A 58 -14.94 22.90 -10.53
C ASP A 58 -15.17 21.64 -9.69
N GLU A 59 -15.31 20.48 -10.32
CA GLU A 59 -15.43 19.20 -9.61
C GLU A 59 -14.09 18.79 -9.00
N LEU A 60 -12.99 18.94 -9.76
CA LEU A 60 -11.65 18.68 -9.28
C LEU A 60 -11.28 19.61 -8.11
N LYS A 61 -11.64 20.89 -8.21
CA LYS A 61 -11.45 21.89 -7.15
C LYS A 61 -12.25 21.53 -5.91
N ARG A 62 -13.55 21.22 -6.04
CA ARG A 62 -14.39 20.77 -4.91
C ARG A 62 -13.84 19.52 -4.23
N TYR A 63 -13.35 18.55 -5.01
CA TYR A 63 -12.71 17.37 -4.46
C TYR A 63 -11.54 17.76 -3.55
N TYR A 64 -10.58 18.56 -4.05
CA TYR A 64 -9.42 18.93 -3.24
C TYR A 64 -9.77 19.88 -2.08
N ASP A 65 -10.67 20.84 -2.28
CA ASP A 65 -11.13 21.76 -1.23
C ASP A 65 -11.79 21.03 -0.05
N SER A 66 -12.40 19.86 -0.29
CA SER A 66 -12.96 19.04 0.79
C SER A 66 -11.89 18.49 1.76
N PHE A 67 -10.63 18.42 1.32
CA PHE A 67 -9.49 17.90 2.09
C PHE A 67 -8.47 18.97 2.48
N HIS A 68 -8.32 20.05 1.68
CA HIS A 68 -7.29 21.06 1.88
C HIS A 68 -7.64 22.02 3.04
N GLY A 69 -6.66 22.31 3.91
CA GLY A 69 -6.77 23.34 4.96
C GLY A 69 -7.57 22.96 6.21
N LYS A 70 -8.59 22.10 6.10
CA LYS A 70 -9.39 21.67 7.27
C LYS A 70 -8.54 21.00 8.33
N ARG A 71 -7.66 20.06 7.96
CA ARG A 71 -6.87 19.32 8.96
C ARG A 71 -5.99 20.22 9.81
N GLU A 72 -5.17 21.09 9.22
CA GLU A 72 -4.26 21.96 10.00
C GLU A 72 -5.03 22.85 10.97
N VAL A 73 -6.11 23.47 10.49
CA VAL A 73 -6.97 24.36 11.28
C VAL A 73 -7.68 23.56 12.38
N ASP A 74 -8.27 22.41 12.05
CA ASP A 74 -8.96 21.53 12.99
C ASP A 74 -8.03 21.05 14.10
N TRP A 75 -6.79 20.64 13.77
CA TRP A 75 -5.81 20.16 14.73
C TRP A 75 -5.22 21.28 15.59
N LYS A 76 -4.93 22.46 15.03
CA LYS A 76 -4.51 23.63 15.82
C LYS A 76 -5.60 24.09 16.79
N ASN A 77 -6.86 24.06 16.35
CA ASN A 77 -7.99 24.38 17.23
C ASN A 77 -8.18 23.36 18.36
N GLN A 78 -7.83 22.08 18.15
CA GLN A 78 -7.95 21.02 19.16
C GLN A 78 -6.75 20.95 20.12
N LEU A 79 -5.53 21.11 19.60
CA LEU A 79 -4.29 20.86 20.34
C LEU A 79 -3.58 22.13 20.81
N GLY A 80 -3.94 23.30 20.28
CA GLY A 80 -3.31 24.58 20.63
C GLY A 80 -2.29 25.07 19.59
N GLU A 81 -1.79 26.29 19.82
CA GLU A 81 -0.82 26.95 18.92
C GLU A 81 0.63 26.47 19.09
N ASP A 82 0.91 25.66 20.10
CA ASP A 82 2.21 24.98 20.31
C ASP A 82 2.43 23.80 19.35
N LEU A 83 1.42 23.44 18.55
CA LEU A 83 1.54 22.43 17.51
C LEU A 83 2.45 22.91 16.37
N ASN A 84 3.64 22.32 16.29
CA ASN A 84 4.50 22.47 15.11
C ASN A 84 3.96 21.64 13.93
N TRP A 85 3.08 22.25 13.14
CA TRP A 85 2.48 21.61 11.96
C TRP A 85 3.49 21.16 10.90
N ARG A 86 4.69 21.76 10.85
CA ARG A 86 5.76 21.35 9.91
C ARG A 86 6.19 19.91 10.16
N LEU A 87 6.06 19.41 11.39
CA LEU A 87 6.36 18.03 11.77
C LEU A 87 5.20 17.05 11.51
N SER A 88 4.08 17.51 10.94
CA SER A 88 3.01 16.63 10.46
C SER A 88 3.42 15.88 9.19
N PHE A 89 4.27 16.50 8.36
CA PHE A 89 4.65 16.01 7.04
C PHE A 89 3.45 15.61 6.15
N ASP A 90 2.28 16.23 6.33
CA ASP A 90 1.05 15.96 5.56
C ASP A 90 1.19 16.32 4.05
N TYR A 91 2.27 17.00 3.69
CA TYR A 91 2.64 17.25 2.30
C TYR A 91 3.37 16.09 1.61
N LEU A 92 3.86 15.10 2.36
CA LEU A 92 4.60 13.97 1.81
C LEU A 92 3.64 12.85 1.35
N ARG A 93 3.99 12.20 0.23
CA ARG A 93 3.28 11.01 -0.25
C ARG A 93 3.77 9.78 0.50
N GLU A 94 3.02 8.68 0.41
CA GLU A 94 3.43 7.40 1.01
C GLU A 94 4.80 6.92 0.49
N ALA A 95 5.07 7.12 -0.80
CA ALA A 95 6.37 6.79 -1.39
C ALA A 95 7.52 7.57 -0.72
N ASP A 96 7.27 8.83 -0.36
CA ASP A 96 8.25 9.68 0.31
C ASP A 96 8.42 9.23 1.77
N THR A 97 7.32 8.98 2.50
CA THR A 97 7.33 8.53 3.91
C THR A 97 7.77 7.07 4.09
N THR A 98 8.08 6.38 2.99
CA THR A 98 8.58 5.00 3.01
C THR A 98 9.81 4.78 2.12
N LYS A 99 10.63 5.82 1.92
CA LYS A 99 11.87 5.80 1.11
C LYS A 99 12.82 4.61 1.38
N HIS A 100 13.60 4.22 0.38
CA HIS A 100 14.61 3.15 0.50
C HIS A 100 14.01 1.79 0.97
N VAL A 101 14.59 1.22 2.02
CA VAL A 101 14.25 -0.09 2.60
C VAL A 101 13.06 -0.03 3.56
N HIS A 102 12.44 1.14 3.73
CA HIS A 102 11.33 1.34 4.66
C HIS A 102 10.06 0.61 4.24
N ARG A 103 9.90 0.32 2.95
CA ARG A 103 8.85 -0.55 2.41
C ARG A 103 9.20 -2.03 2.45
N LEU A 104 10.36 -2.47 2.94
CA LEU A 104 10.74 -3.89 2.91
C LEU A 104 9.72 -4.78 3.64
N HIS A 105 9.26 -4.40 4.83
CA HIS A 105 8.25 -5.12 5.59
C HIS A 105 7.32 -4.15 6.34
N PRO A 106 5.99 -4.37 6.35
CA PRO A 106 5.07 -3.53 7.10
C PRO A 106 5.28 -3.67 8.61
N TYR A 107 5.14 -2.59 9.36
CA TYR A 107 5.24 -2.57 10.82
C TYR A 107 4.21 -1.59 11.38
N LYS A 108 3.39 -2.03 12.34
CA LYS A 108 2.39 -1.18 13.00
C LYS A 108 3.10 -0.27 14.00
N GLY A 109 2.76 1.03 14.02
CA GLY A 109 3.42 2.00 14.90
C GLY A 109 4.78 2.49 14.37
N LYS A 110 5.04 2.34 13.06
CA LYS A 110 6.23 2.86 12.42
C LYS A 110 6.14 4.39 12.25
N PHE A 111 7.11 5.15 12.76
CA PHE A 111 7.27 6.56 12.38
C PHE A 111 7.92 6.72 11.00
N ILE A 112 7.59 7.83 10.33
CA ILE A 112 8.16 8.18 9.03
C ILE A 112 9.64 8.54 9.16
N PRO A 113 10.49 8.25 8.16
CA PRO A 113 11.91 8.52 8.23
C PRO A 113 12.24 10.01 8.35
N GLN A 114 11.41 10.91 7.80
CA GLN A 114 11.64 12.35 7.84
C GLN A 114 11.55 12.92 9.25
N LEU A 115 10.64 12.40 10.07
CA LEU A 115 10.53 12.82 11.47
C LEU A 115 11.80 12.48 12.24
N VAL A 116 12.37 11.30 12.01
CA VAL A 116 13.63 10.89 12.63
C VAL A 116 14.77 11.75 12.12
N GLY A 117 14.89 11.85 10.79
CA GLY A 117 15.93 12.65 10.13
C GLY A 117 15.95 14.07 10.68
N TYR A 118 14.77 14.67 10.88
CA TYR A 118 14.65 15.99 11.48
C TYR A 118 15.38 16.10 12.83
N PHE A 119 15.23 15.12 13.71
CA PHE A 119 15.86 15.15 15.04
C PHE A 119 17.36 14.84 15.02
N ILE A 120 17.83 14.03 14.06
CA ILE A 120 19.20 13.48 14.11
C ILE A 120 20.18 14.08 13.09
N ASP A 121 19.70 14.83 12.10
CA ASP A 121 20.57 15.52 11.14
C ASP A 121 21.18 16.81 11.73
N GLU A 122 21.90 17.55 10.89
CA GLU A 122 22.61 18.77 11.28
C GLU A 122 21.78 20.05 11.11
N HIS A 123 20.55 20.00 10.57
CA HIS A 123 19.78 21.23 10.35
C HIS A 123 19.29 21.82 11.68
N THR A 124 19.10 23.14 11.72
CA THR A 124 18.47 23.86 12.82
C THR A 124 17.34 24.73 12.28
N ASP A 125 16.36 25.03 13.14
CA ASP A 125 15.28 25.97 12.88
C ASP A 125 14.74 26.56 14.20
N GLU A 126 13.61 27.25 14.14
CA GLU A 126 12.97 27.88 15.32
C GLU A 126 12.63 26.86 16.43
N SER A 127 12.35 25.61 16.06
CA SER A 127 12.01 24.52 16.97
C SER A 127 13.23 23.69 17.37
N LYS A 128 14.11 23.34 16.43
CA LYS A 128 15.37 22.63 16.66
C LYS A 128 16.53 23.62 16.73
N LYS A 129 16.80 24.14 17.92
CA LYS A 129 17.77 25.24 18.13
C LYS A 129 19.25 24.84 18.09
N GLN A 130 19.55 23.54 18.11
CA GLN A 130 20.92 23.04 18.11
C GLN A 130 21.03 21.69 17.41
N VAL A 131 22.24 21.34 17.01
CA VAL A 131 22.59 20.03 16.48
C VAL A 131 22.84 19.07 17.64
N TYR A 132 22.09 17.96 17.69
CA TYR A 132 22.20 16.96 18.77
C TYR A 132 23.18 15.83 18.45
N PHE A 133 23.39 15.54 17.16
CA PHE A 133 24.22 14.43 16.70
C PHE A 133 25.07 14.86 15.50
N LYS A 134 26.25 14.25 15.37
CA LYS A 134 27.18 14.41 14.26
C LYS A 134 27.57 13.05 13.68
N PRO A 135 28.03 12.99 12.42
CA PRO A 135 28.60 11.77 11.87
C PRO A 135 29.67 11.17 12.80
N GLY A 136 29.56 9.87 13.07
CA GLY A 136 30.41 9.16 14.03
C GLY A 136 29.87 9.09 15.47
N ASP A 137 28.84 9.86 15.83
CA ASP A 137 28.16 9.69 17.12
C ASP A 137 27.40 8.35 17.19
N ILE A 138 26.93 7.98 18.39
CA ILE A 138 26.17 6.75 18.63
C ILE A 138 24.78 7.09 19.17
N ILE A 139 23.74 6.60 18.50
CA ILE A 139 22.34 6.67 18.94
C ILE A 139 21.91 5.33 19.53
N LEU A 140 21.25 5.36 20.70
CA LEU A 140 20.55 4.21 21.26
C LEU A 140 19.04 4.40 21.06
N ASP A 141 18.40 3.47 20.35
CA ASP A 141 16.95 3.37 20.26
C ASP A 141 16.47 2.13 21.06
N PRO A 142 15.94 2.32 22.28
CA PRO A 142 15.57 1.21 23.15
C PRO A 142 14.29 0.47 22.71
N PHE A 143 13.57 0.99 21.71
CA PHE A 143 12.32 0.41 21.19
C PHE A 143 12.28 0.53 19.66
N CYS A 144 13.31 0.00 19.02
CA CYS A 144 13.62 0.33 17.63
C CYS A 144 12.60 -0.21 16.61
N GLY A 145 11.76 -1.18 16.99
CA GLY A 145 10.75 -1.75 16.11
C GLY A 145 11.36 -2.24 14.81
N SER A 146 10.84 -1.77 13.68
CA SER A 146 11.38 -2.08 12.36
C SER A 146 12.63 -1.28 11.95
N GLY A 147 13.23 -0.51 12.86
CA GLY A 147 14.57 0.06 12.72
C GLY A 147 14.62 1.38 11.96
N THR A 148 13.57 2.22 12.00
CA THR A 148 13.59 3.49 11.25
C THR A 148 14.72 4.41 11.70
N THR A 149 14.95 4.52 13.02
CA THR A 149 16.07 5.27 13.60
C THR A 149 17.42 4.79 13.09
N LEU A 150 17.63 3.47 13.06
CA LEU A 150 18.88 2.84 12.66
C LEU A 150 19.19 3.12 11.18
N VAL A 151 18.16 3.04 10.32
CA VAL A 151 18.33 3.34 8.89
C VAL A 151 18.66 4.81 8.66
N GLN A 152 17.98 5.75 9.34
CA GLN A 152 18.29 7.17 9.18
C GLN A 152 19.66 7.56 9.76
N ALA A 153 20.04 6.98 10.89
CA ALA A 153 21.39 7.16 11.43
C ALA A 153 22.45 6.68 10.43
N ASN A 154 22.26 5.50 9.84
CA ASN A 154 23.16 4.94 8.84
C ASN A 154 23.26 5.81 7.57
N GLU A 155 22.15 6.43 7.11
CA GLU A 155 22.17 7.38 5.99
C GLU A 155 23.01 8.64 6.28
N LEU A 156 23.09 9.06 7.54
CA LEU A 156 23.80 10.26 7.99
C LEU A 156 25.23 9.95 8.52
N GLY A 157 25.69 8.71 8.41
CA GLY A 157 26.99 8.30 8.95
C GLY A 157 27.06 8.29 10.48
N ILE A 158 25.92 8.20 11.16
CA ILE A 158 25.78 8.07 12.61
C ILE A 158 25.65 6.58 12.96
N HIS A 159 26.37 6.13 13.98
CA HIS A 159 26.24 4.77 14.49
C HIS A 159 24.93 4.63 15.28
N ALA A 160 24.29 3.46 15.21
CA ALA A 160 23.07 3.22 15.97
C ALA A 160 23.03 1.82 16.56
N ILE A 161 22.47 1.72 17.77
CA ILE A 161 22.16 0.48 18.47
C ILE A 161 20.65 0.49 18.71
N GLY A 162 19.97 -0.55 18.22
CA GLY A 162 18.53 -0.75 18.43
C GLY A 162 18.27 -1.92 19.35
N LEU A 163 17.32 -1.76 20.27
CA LEU A 163 16.79 -2.83 21.11
C LEU A 163 15.32 -3.03 20.77
N ASP A 164 14.88 -4.29 20.68
CA ASP A 164 13.47 -4.65 20.55
C ASP A 164 13.24 -6.01 21.19
N VAL A 165 12.08 -6.20 21.82
CA VAL A 165 11.70 -7.47 22.45
C VAL A 165 11.36 -8.54 21.41
N SER A 166 10.92 -8.13 20.22
CA SER A 166 10.61 -9.06 19.13
C SER A 166 11.87 -9.42 18.35
N GLU A 167 12.19 -10.71 18.35
CA GLU A 167 13.25 -11.27 17.52
C GLU A 167 13.03 -10.93 16.03
N PHE A 168 11.78 -11.02 15.56
CA PHE A 168 11.46 -10.73 14.16
C PHE A 168 11.68 -9.25 13.79
N ASN A 169 11.32 -8.32 14.67
CA ASN A 169 11.61 -6.89 14.46
C ASN A 169 13.12 -6.64 14.40
N SER A 170 13.88 -7.26 15.30
CA SER A 170 15.34 -7.21 15.29
C SER A 170 15.93 -7.74 13.97
N VAL A 171 15.39 -8.84 13.45
CA VAL A 171 15.79 -9.40 12.14
C VAL A 171 15.49 -8.42 11.00
N ILE A 172 14.30 -7.80 10.97
CA ILE A 172 13.96 -6.78 9.96
C ILE A 172 14.89 -5.58 10.05
N SER A 173 15.11 -5.05 11.25
CA SER A 173 15.95 -3.87 11.50
C SER A 173 17.38 -4.10 11.04
N ASN A 174 17.98 -5.24 11.41
CA ASN A 174 19.31 -5.62 10.97
C ASN A 174 19.36 -5.82 9.45
N ALA A 175 18.36 -6.46 8.85
CA ALA A 175 18.33 -6.68 7.42
C ALA A 175 18.32 -5.36 6.63
N LYS A 176 17.60 -4.34 7.09
CA LYS A 176 17.55 -3.03 6.42
C LYS A 176 18.88 -2.29 6.34
N ILE A 177 19.79 -2.54 7.28
CA ILE A 177 21.11 -1.88 7.35
C ILE A 177 22.27 -2.80 6.95
N ASN A 178 21.99 -4.04 6.56
CA ASN A 178 23.01 -5.00 6.17
C ASN A 178 23.49 -4.77 4.74
N LYS A 179 24.69 -5.29 4.45
CA LYS A 179 25.24 -5.32 3.09
C LYS A 179 24.97 -6.68 2.45
N TYR A 180 24.40 -6.65 1.25
CA TYR A 180 24.02 -7.83 0.48
C TYR A 180 24.82 -7.94 -0.80
N ASP A 181 25.07 -9.18 -1.21
CA ASP A 181 25.45 -9.50 -2.58
C ASP A 181 24.17 -9.58 -3.42
N PHE A 182 23.93 -8.55 -4.24
CA PHE A 182 22.73 -8.47 -5.08
C PHE A 182 22.72 -9.50 -6.20
N TRP A 183 23.89 -9.97 -6.65
CA TRP A 183 23.95 -11.01 -7.66
C TRP A 183 23.51 -12.35 -7.07
N ASP A 184 24.05 -12.76 -5.92
CA ASP A 184 23.59 -13.97 -5.23
C ASP A 184 22.09 -13.88 -4.89
N LEU A 185 21.63 -12.74 -4.36
CA LEU A 185 20.22 -12.53 -4.06
C LEU A 185 19.31 -12.69 -5.29
N ASP A 186 19.65 -12.06 -6.41
CA ASP A 186 18.90 -12.19 -7.67
C ASP A 186 18.86 -13.64 -8.16
N GLN A 187 20.00 -14.35 -8.11
CA GLN A 187 20.06 -15.76 -8.50
C GLN A 187 19.17 -16.64 -7.61
N GLN A 188 19.21 -16.46 -6.28
CA GLN A 188 18.37 -17.25 -5.38
C GLN A 188 16.88 -16.93 -5.56
N ILE A 189 16.50 -15.67 -5.80
CA ILE A 189 15.12 -15.28 -6.09
C ILE A 189 14.64 -15.96 -7.37
N LYS A 190 15.39 -15.87 -8.47
CA LYS A 190 15.05 -16.50 -9.75
C LYS A 190 14.92 -18.00 -9.63
N LYS A 191 15.90 -18.66 -8.98
CA LYS A 191 15.87 -20.10 -8.74
C LYS A 191 14.65 -20.53 -7.93
N THR A 192 14.34 -19.82 -6.85
CA THR A 192 13.19 -20.12 -6.00
C THR A 192 11.87 -19.90 -6.73
N THR A 193 11.76 -18.82 -7.52
CA THR A 193 10.58 -18.50 -8.32
C THR A 193 10.35 -19.55 -9.40
N HIS A 194 11.38 -19.94 -10.13
CA HIS A 194 11.29 -20.98 -11.15
C HIS A 194 10.87 -22.33 -10.56
N ALA A 195 11.45 -22.71 -9.42
CA ALA A 195 11.06 -23.93 -8.71
C ALA A 195 9.59 -23.90 -8.27
N LEU A 196 9.09 -22.74 -7.82
CA LEU A 196 7.67 -22.58 -7.46
C LEU A 196 6.78 -22.69 -8.70
N GLN A 197 7.15 -22.06 -9.82
CA GLN A 197 6.39 -22.17 -11.06
C GLN A 197 6.25 -23.62 -11.55
N GLN A 198 7.33 -24.39 -11.48
CA GLN A 198 7.31 -25.84 -11.78
C GLN A 198 6.46 -26.62 -10.78
N PHE A 199 6.51 -26.28 -9.50
CA PHE A 199 5.70 -26.92 -8.47
C PHE A 199 4.20 -26.67 -8.68
N VAL A 200 3.82 -25.46 -9.10
CA VAL A 200 2.43 -25.07 -9.32
C VAL A 200 1.90 -25.55 -10.68
N SER A 201 2.75 -25.69 -11.71
CA SER A 201 2.32 -26.16 -13.04
C SER A 201 1.75 -27.58 -13.03
N ASP A 202 2.10 -28.39 -12.03
CA ASP A 202 1.55 -29.74 -11.86
C ASP A 202 0.16 -29.72 -11.20
N SER A 203 -0.39 -28.53 -10.89
CA SER A 203 -1.69 -28.36 -10.23
C SER A 203 -2.74 -27.75 -11.18
N HIS A 204 -4.01 -28.11 -10.97
CA HIS A 204 -5.16 -27.48 -11.63
C HIS A 204 -5.44 -26.05 -11.16
N ALA A 205 -4.62 -25.48 -10.26
CA ALA A 205 -4.87 -24.17 -9.65
C ALA A 205 -4.78 -23.02 -10.67
N ILE A 206 -3.82 -23.09 -11.61
CA ILE A 206 -3.64 -22.06 -12.64
C ILE A 206 -4.87 -22.00 -13.55
N GLU A 207 -5.30 -23.15 -14.08
CA GLU A 207 -6.48 -23.23 -14.96
C GLU A 207 -7.76 -22.78 -14.25
N PHE A 208 -7.92 -23.14 -12.97
CA PHE A 208 -9.03 -22.66 -12.13
C PHE A 208 -9.01 -21.13 -11.99
N GLU A 209 -7.87 -20.54 -11.67
CA GLU A 209 -7.73 -19.10 -11.47
C GLU A 209 -8.00 -18.34 -12.78
N GLU A 210 -7.48 -18.82 -13.91
CA GLU A 210 -7.73 -18.22 -15.23
C GLU A 210 -9.22 -18.23 -15.58
N LYS A 211 -9.92 -19.37 -15.41
CA LYS A 211 -11.37 -19.45 -15.67
C LYS A 211 -12.17 -18.59 -14.71
N LEU A 212 -11.83 -18.60 -13.41
CA LEU A 212 -12.51 -17.78 -12.41
C LEU A 212 -12.39 -16.28 -12.72
N LEU A 213 -11.20 -15.81 -13.10
CA LEU A 213 -10.97 -14.42 -13.48
C LEU A 213 -11.74 -14.03 -14.74
N ALA A 214 -11.83 -14.92 -15.73
CA ALA A 214 -12.63 -14.68 -16.94
C ALA A 214 -14.13 -14.52 -16.61
N GLU A 215 -14.69 -15.43 -15.80
CA GLU A 215 -16.08 -15.36 -15.36
C GLU A 215 -16.36 -14.12 -14.51
N LEU A 216 -15.46 -13.78 -13.58
CA LEU A 216 -15.55 -12.55 -12.79
C LEU A 216 -15.50 -11.30 -13.67
N TYR A 217 -14.65 -11.27 -14.70
CA TYR A 217 -14.56 -10.14 -15.62
C TYR A 217 -15.87 -9.94 -16.38
N MET A 218 -16.43 -11.02 -16.95
CA MET A 218 -17.70 -10.98 -17.66
C MET A 218 -18.85 -10.54 -16.73
N PHE A 219 -18.89 -11.09 -15.52
CA PHE A 219 -19.88 -10.75 -14.51
C PHE A 219 -19.77 -9.28 -14.08
N ASN A 220 -18.57 -8.81 -13.74
CA ASN A 220 -18.34 -7.44 -13.28
C ASN A 220 -18.59 -6.40 -14.38
N THR A 221 -18.26 -6.70 -15.63
CA THR A 221 -18.56 -5.79 -16.76
C THR A 221 -20.06 -5.56 -16.90
N LYS A 222 -20.87 -6.59 -16.63
CA LYS A 222 -22.33 -6.51 -16.69
C LYS A 222 -22.95 -5.89 -15.44
N HIS A 223 -22.49 -6.25 -14.25
CA HIS A 223 -23.14 -5.91 -12.98
C HIS A 223 -22.52 -4.71 -12.27
N PHE A 224 -21.27 -4.36 -12.57
CA PHE A 224 -20.54 -3.24 -11.97
C PHE A 224 -19.89 -2.34 -13.06
N PRO A 225 -20.66 -1.78 -14.00
CA PRO A 225 -20.11 -0.90 -15.02
C PRO A 225 -19.54 0.37 -14.37
N SER A 226 -18.22 0.48 -14.32
CA SER A 226 -17.51 1.63 -13.79
C SER A 226 -17.30 2.68 -14.90
N PRO A 227 -17.47 3.99 -14.62
CA PRO A 227 -17.69 4.58 -13.30
C PRO A 227 -19.17 4.73 -12.89
N ASP A 228 -20.13 4.49 -13.80
CA ASP A 228 -21.56 4.80 -13.59
C ASP A 228 -22.13 4.19 -12.32
N ILE A 229 -21.88 2.90 -12.07
CA ILE A 229 -22.40 2.23 -10.86
C ILE A 229 -21.89 2.87 -9.56
N LYS A 230 -20.67 3.43 -9.56
CA LYS A 230 -20.07 4.07 -8.38
C LYS A 230 -20.75 5.39 -8.07
N PHE A 231 -21.14 6.16 -9.09
CA PHE A 231 -21.92 7.38 -8.89
C PHE A 231 -23.29 7.05 -8.30
N ARG A 232 -23.95 6.02 -8.82
CA ARG A 232 -25.26 5.57 -8.29
C ARG A 232 -25.20 5.12 -6.83
N PHE A 233 -24.06 4.58 -6.38
CA PHE A 233 -23.83 4.30 -4.95
C PHE A 233 -23.63 5.59 -4.14
N GLN A 234 -22.85 6.54 -4.63
CA GLN A 234 -22.59 7.82 -3.94
C GLN A 234 -23.84 8.69 -3.83
N ASP A 235 -24.64 8.73 -4.90
CA ASP A 235 -25.88 9.50 -5.00
C ASP A 235 -27.03 8.82 -4.21
N GLY A 236 -26.79 7.63 -3.64
CA GLY A 236 -27.76 6.88 -2.84
C GLY A 236 -28.88 6.24 -3.66
N GLU A 237 -28.81 6.26 -5.00
CA GLU A 237 -29.77 5.61 -5.89
C GLU A 237 -29.80 4.08 -5.69
N ILE A 238 -28.64 3.50 -5.38
CA ILE A 238 -28.50 2.07 -5.08
C ILE A 238 -27.75 1.93 -3.74
N ASP A 239 -28.30 1.12 -2.84
CA ASP A 239 -27.58 0.67 -1.65
C ASP A 239 -26.44 -0.29 -2.06
N GLU A 240 -25.20 0.18 -1.96
CA GLU A 240 -23.99 -0.56 -2.34
C GLU A 240 -23.88 -1.92 -1.61
N ARG A 241 -24.19 -1.97 -0.31
CA ARG A 241 -24.04 -3.19 0.49
C ARG A 241 -25.05 -4.25 0.08
N LYS A 242 -26.31 -3.84 -0.10
CA LYS A 242 -27.38 -4.73 -0.55
C LYS A 242 -27.10 -5.23 -1.96
N TYR A 243 -26.75 -4.33 -2.88
CA TYR A 243 -26.44 -4.67 -4.26
C TYR A 243 -25.24 -5.61 -4.37
N GLY A 244 -24.17 -5.35 -3.60
CA GLY A 244 -23.02 -6.24 -3.51
C GLY A 244 -23.39 -7.65 -3.07
N ARG A 245 -24.16 -7.78 -1.98
CA ARG A 245 -24.61 -9.08 -1.45
C ARG A 245 -25.47 -9.87 -2.44
N GLU A 246 -26.40 -9.21 -3.11
CA GLU A 246 -27.24 -9.84 -4.13
C GLU A 246 -26.42 -10.36 -5.31
N ASN A 247 -25.40 -9.62 -5.75
CA ASN A 247 -24.54 -10.05 -6.86
C ASN A 247 -23.57 -11.17 -6.45
N VAL A 248 -23.08 -11.18 -5.20
CA VAL A 248 -22.34 -12.33 -4.65
C VAL A 248 -23.20 -13.60 -4.72
N ASN A 249 -24.47 -13.53 -4.31
CA ASN A 249 -25.37 -14.68 -4.38
C ASN A 249 -25.63 -15.15 -5.82
N LYS A 250 -25.64 -14.23 -6.80
CA LYS A 250 -25.77 -14.57 -8.23
C LYS A 250 -24.51 -15.23 -8.80
N PHE A 251 -23.33 -14.82 -8.33
CA PHE A 251 -22.05 -15.37 -8.79
C PHE A 251 -21.70 -16.68 -8.09
N MET A 252 -22.20 -16.92 -6.87
CA MET A 252 -21.88 -18.09 -6.06
C MET A 252 -22.04 -19.44 -6.80
N PRO A 253 -23.11 -19.70 -7.56
CA PRO A 253 -23.25 -20.97 -8.27
C PRO A 253 -22.17 -21.20 -9.34
N ILE A 254 -21.70 -20.13 -9.99
CA ILE A 254 -20.60 -20.19 -10.97
C ILE A 254 -19.31 -20.58 -10.25
N TYR A 255 -19.02 -19.91 -9.13
CA TYR A 255 -17.86 -20.19 -8.29
C TYR A 255 -17.86 -21.64 -7.76
N GLU A 256 -18.98 -22.12 -7.22
CA GLU A 256 -19.13 -23.50 -6.74
C GLU A 256 -18.96 -24.53 -7.86
N SER A 257 -19.48 -24.25 -9.06
CA SER A 257 -19.28 -25.11 -10.23
C SER A 257 -17.80 -25.24 -10.59
N LEU A 258 -17.06 -24.13 -10.60
CA LEU A 258 -15.62 -24.13 -10.89
C LEU A 258 -14.82 -24.88 -9.82
N ILE A 259 -15.17 -24.70 -8.53
CA ILE A 259 -14.52 -25.45 -7.44
C ILE A 259 -14.65 -26.96 -7.66
N ASN A 260 -15.86 -27.42 -8.01
CA ASN A 260 -16.13 -28.84 -8.23
C ASN A 260 -15.45 -29.36 -9.50
N GLU A 261 -15.44 -28.58 -10.59
CA GLU A 261 -14.79 -28.93 -11.86
C GLU A 261 -13.28 -29.17 -11.68
N PHE A 262 -12.61 -28.31 -10.92
CA PHE A 262 -11.17 -28.35 -10.72
C PHE A 262 -10.75 -29.03 -9.39
N ASN A 263 -11.71 -29.58 -8.65
CA ASN A 263 -11.50 -30.24 -7.35
C ASN A 263 -10.69 -29.37 -6.36
N ILE A 264 -11.03 -28.08 -6.25
CA ILE A 264 -10.31 -27.13 -5.40
C ILE A 264 -10.68 -27.33 -3.93
N CYS A 265 -9.67 -27.62 -3.11
CA CYS A 265 -9.87 -27.77 -1.66
C CYS A 265 -9.79 -26.41 -0.94
N LEU A 266 -10.92 -25.97 -0.37
CA LEU A 266 -11.00 -24.71 0.38
C LEU A 266 -10.81 -24.85 1.89
N SER A 267 -10.99 -26.05 2.45
CA SER A 267 -10.96 -26.27 3.89
C SER A 267 -9.74 -27.07 4.31
N GLN A 268 -9.03 -26.61 5.34
CA GLN A 268 -8.04 -27.45 6.02
C GLN A 268 -8.72 -28.39 7.02
N GLU A 269 -8.37 -29.68 6.96
CA GLU A 269 -8.91 -30.73 7.85
C GLU A 269 -8.50 -30.55 9.32
N ALA A 270 -7.38 -29.85 9.59
CA ALA A 270 -6.85 -29.65 10.94
C ALA A 270 -6.40 -28.20 11.17
N LYS A 271 -7.11 -27.46 12.04
CA LYS A 271 -6.75 -26.09 12.44
C LYS A 271 -5.79 -26.09 13.65
N LYS A 272 -4.60 -26.68 13.51
CA LYS A 272 -3.66 -26.85 14.63
C LYS A 272 -2.69 -25.67 14.78
N SER A 273 -2.39 -24.97 13.69
CA SER A 273 -1.45 -23.86 13.65
C SER A 273 -2.10 -22.52 13.25
N PHE A 274 -1.40 -21.42 13.50
CA PHE A 274 -1.80 -20.11 12.99
C PHE A 274 -1.94 -20.13 11.46
N LEU A 275 -0.98 -20.74 10.76
CA LEU A 275 -1.02 -20.81 9.29
C LEU A 275 -2.18 -21.66 8.80
N ASP A 276 -2.63 -22.64 9.57
CA ASP A 276 -3.76 -23.50 9.20
C ASP A 276 -5.09 -22.74 9.21
N LYS A 277 -5.17 -21.67 10.01
CA LYS A 277 -6.35 -20.83 10.13
C LYS A 277 -6.47 -19.81 9.00
N TRP A 278 -5.36 -19.32 8.48
CA TRP A 278 -5.33 -18.12 7.63
C TRP A 278 -5.03 -18.39 6.16
N TYR A 279 -4.71 -19.62 5.77
CA TYR A 279 -4.32 -19.96 4.40
C TYR A 279 -5.10 -21.15 3.86
N PHE A 280 -5.39 -21.14 2.56
CA PHE A 280 -5.91 -22.32 1.87
C PHE A 280 -4.85 -23.43 1.83
N PRO A 281 -5.26 -24.72 1.76
CA PRO A 281 -4.34 -25.85 1.67
C PRO A 281 -3.28 -25.70 0.57
N SER A 282 -3.69 -25.35 -0.66
CA SER A 282 -2.77 -25.15 -1.80
C SER A 282 -1.73 -24.07 -1.52
N VAL A 283 -2.17 -22.90 -1.06
CA VAL A 283 -1.28 -21.79 -0.69
C VAL A 283 -0.34 -22.20 0.45
N ARG A 284 -0.81 -23.00 1.42
CA ARG A 284 0.03 -23.49 2.52
C ARG A 284 1.16 -24.37 1.99
N GLU A 285 0.87 -25.27 1.05
CA GLU A 285 1.84 -26.14 0.40
C GLU A 285 2.88 -25.34 -0.39
N GLU A 286 2.45 -24.32 -1.14
CA GLU A 286 3.34 -23.40 -1.85
C GLU A 286 4.27 -22.65 -0.89
N ILE A 287 3.74 -22.13 0.22
CA ILE A 287 4.54 -21.44 1.25
C ILE A 287 5.60 -22.38 1.83
N ASP A 288 5.21 -23.61 2.18
CA ASP A 288 6.14 -24.60 2.73
C ASP A 288 7.18 -25.04 1.70
N PHE A 289 6.80 -25.16 0.43
CA PHE A 289 7.72 -25.43 -0.67
C PHE A 289 8.76 -24.32 -0.81
N VAL A 290 8.33 -23.05 -0.91
CA VAL A 290 9.24 -21.89 -1.02
C VAL A 290 10.16 -21.81 0.20
N PHE A 291 9.62 -22.00 1.40
CA PHE A 291 10.43 -21.99 2.63
C PHE A 291 11.49 -23.10 2.63
N LYS A 292 11.17 -24.30 2.12
CA LYS A 292 12.14 -25.39 1.94
C LYS A 292 13.24 -25.01 0.94
N GLN A 293 12.93 -24.26 -0.12
CA GLN A 293 13.97 -23.77 -1.06
C GLN A 293 14.87 -22.73 -0.39
N ILE A 294 14.31 -21.76 0.34
CA ILE A 294 15.08 -20.74 1.06
C ILE A 294 16.02 -21.36 2.10
N LYS A 295 15.60 -22.44 2.78
CA LYS A 295 16.46 -23.16 3.73
C LYS A 295 17.75 -23.70 3.11
N LYS A 296 17.73 -24.06 1.82
CA LYS A 296 18.89 -24.58 1.07
C LYS A 296 19.90 -23.50 0.68
N VAL A 297 19.56 -22.22 0.80
CA VAL A 297 20.48 -21.11 0.49
C VAL A 297 21.66 -21.16 1.46
N GLU A 298 22.89 -21.06 0.96
CA GLU A 298 24.09 -21.15 1.81
C GLU A 298 24.42 -19.81 2.49
N ASN A 299 24.35 -18.71 1.74
CA ASN A 299 24.64 -17.38 2.26
C ASN A 299 23.62 -16.98 3.35
N PRO A 300 24.05 -16.79 4.62
CA PRO A 300 23.13 -16.52 5.72
C PRO A 300 22.43 -15.16 5.60
N ARG A 301 23.07 -14.15 5.01
CA ARG A 301 22.46 -12.83 4.78
C ARG A 301 21.38 -12.94 3.72
N THR A 302 21.69 -13.59 2.59
CA THR A 302 20.73 -13.86 1.51
C THR A 302 19.54 -14.66 2.02
N LYS A 303 19.78 -15.72 2.80
CA LYS A 303 18.71 -16.49 3.44
C LYS A 303 17.81 -15.61 4.32
N THR A 304 18.40 -14.76 5.15
CA THR A 304 17.66 -13.88 6.06
C THR A 304 16.73 -12.92 5.30
N ILE A 305 17.25 -12.24 4.27
CA ILE A 305 16.43 -11.31 3.48
C ILE A 305 15.34 -12.03 2.69
N LEU A 306 15.60 -13.24 2.17
CA LEU A 306 14.60 -14.07 1.52
C LEU A 306 13.47 -14.49 2.47
N VAL A 307 13.78 -14.79 3.74
CA VAL A 307 12.75 -15.07 4.76
C VAL A 307 11.87 -13.84 5.01
N ILE A 308 12.46 -12.64 5.06
CA ILE A 308 11.69 -11.39 5.22
C ILE A 308 10.79 -11.14 4.00
N ILE A 309 11.33 -11.35 2.79
CA ILE A 309 10.58 -11.23 1.54
C ILE A 309 9.41 -12.23 1.55
N LEU A 310 9.66 -13.51 1.87
CA LEU A 310 8.62 -14.52 1.98
C LEU A 310 7.56 -14.10 3.02
N SER A 311 7.97 -13.64 4.20
CA SER A 311 7.05 -13.20 5.26
C SER A 311 6.12 -12.07 4.78
N ARG A 312 6.63 -11.11 4.01
CA ARG A 312 5.81 -10.08 3.37
C ARG A 312 4.88 -10.67 2.31
N THR A 313 5.38 -11.58 1.47
CA THR A 313 4.60 -12.22 0.40
C THR A 313 3.43 -13.00 0.97
N ILE A 314 3.66 -13.89 1.94
CA ILE A 314 2.61 -14.73 2.52
C ILE A 314 1.50 -13.90 3.15
N ARG A 315 1.82 -12.74 3.76
CA ARG A 315 0.79 -11.83 4.28
C ARG A 315 -0.25 -11.46 3.22
N SER A 316 0.13 -11.37 1.94
CA SER A 316 -0.76 -11.02 0.83
C SER A 316 -1.53 -12.22 0.28
N CYS A 317 -1.11 -13.45 0.59
CA CYS A 317 -1.71 -14.70 0.11
C CYS A 317 -2.72 -15.33 1.10
N ARG A 318 -3.01 -14.65 2.21
CA ARG A 318 -3.95 -15.16 3.22
C ARG A 318 -5.39 -15.19 2.68
N ALA A 319 -6.20 -16.12 3.18
CA ALA A 319 -7.59 -16.29 2.80
C ALA A 319 -8.53 -15.17 3.30
N THR A 320 -8.07 -14.31 4.22
CA THR A 320 -8.85 -13.18 4.74
C THR A 320 -8.44 -11.86 4.12
N THR A 321 -9.42 -11.04 3.77
CA THR A 321 -9.16 -9.77 3.09
C THR A 321 -8.47 -8.76 4.02
N HIS A 322 -7.93 -7.69 3.47
CA HIS A 322 -7.37 -6.58 4.27
C HIS A 322 -8.44 -5.86 5.11
N SER A 323 -9.70 -5.86 4.67
CA SER A 323 -10.84 -5.33 5.42
C SER A 323 -11.21 -6.18 6.63
N ASP A 324 -11.00 -7.50 6.60
CA ASP A 324 -11.38 -8.41 7.69
C ASP A 324 -10.37 -8.43 8.86
N LEU A 325 -9.26 -7.68 8.74
CA LEU A 325 -8.24 -7.52 9.79
C LEU A 325 -8.39 -6.23 10.61
N ALA A 326 -9.39 -5.40 10.29
CA ALA A 326 -9.62 -4.10 10.93
C ALA A 326 -10.39 -4.22 12.25
#